data_AF-A0A951RFM0-F1
#
_entry.id   AF-A0A951RFM0-F1
#
_cell.length_a   1.000
_cell.length_b   1.000
_cell.length_c   1.000
_cell.angle_alpha   90.00
_cell.angle_beta   90.00
_cell.angle_gamma   90.00
#
_symmetry.space_group_name_H-M   'P 1'
#
loop_
_entity.id
_entity.type
_entity.pdbx_description
1 polymer ?
#
loop_
_entity_poly.entity_id
_entity_poly.type
_entity_poly.pdbx_seq_one_letter_code
_entity_poly.pdbx_strand_id
1 'polypeptide(L)'
;MFPNAPILGPLYWIIMGVIYSVNLAGFYYRTKDSKIQMTWWKWLFSVLWFIGINVVIAGGFTLFGENEMRAGLYFTGLFGIIFIILGVGLWRLLNTR
;
A
#
# COMPACT_ATOMS: atom_id res chain seq x y z
N MET A 1 14.95 -9.71 2.61
CA MET A 1 15.05 -9.22 1.22
C MET A 1 16.24 -9.87 0.56
N PHE A 2 16.15 -10.37 -0.68
CA PHE A 2 17.19 -11.14 -1.38
C PHE A 2 18.44 -10.30 -1.68
N PRO A 3 19.46 -10.24 -0.80
CA PRO A 3 20.65 -9.46 -1.09
C PRO A 3 21.49 -10.32 -2.05
N ASN A 4 21.89 -9.76 -3.19
CA ASN A 4 22.85 -10.38 -4.12
C ASN A 4 22.33 -11.59 -4.92
N ALA A 5 21.01 -11.85 -4.98
CA ALA A 5 20.46 -12.86 -5.86
C ALA A 5 20.37 -12.32 -7.31
N PRO A 6 21.13 -12.87 -8.28
CA PRO A 6 21.28 -12.28 -9.61
C PRO A 6 19.98 -12.22 -10.42
N ILE A 7 19.01 -13.09 -10.10
CA ILE A 7 17.71 -13.17 -10.79
C ILE A 7 16.57 -12.69 -9.89
N LEU A 8 16.55 -13.10 -8.62
CA LEU A 8 15.42 -12.82 -7.72
C LEU A 8 15.28 -11.34 -7.36
N GLY A 9 16.40 -10.62 -7.22
CA GLY A 9 16.38 -9.18 -6.95
C GLY A 9 15.72 -8.38 -8.08
N PRO A 10 16.23 -8.48 -9.33
CA PRO A 10 15.63 -7.81 -10.48
C PRO A 10 14.16 -8.21 -10.71
N LEU A 11 13.85 -9.51 -10.62
CA LEU A 11 12.50 -10.02 -10.84
C LEU A 11 11.50 -9.50 -9.79
N TYR A 12 11.91 -9.40 -8.52
CA TYR A 12 11.12 -8.76 -7.47
C TYR A 12 10.77 -7.32 -7.82
N TRP A 13 11.75 -6.50 -8.22
CA TRP A 13 11.52 -5.09 -8.56
C TRP A 13 10.62 -4.91 -9.79
N ILE A 14 10.74 -5.78 -10.79
CA ILE A 14 9.85 -5.78 -11.96
C ILE A 14 8.42 -6.06 -11.52
N ILE A 15 8.20 -7.12 -10.74
CA ILE A 15 6.86 -7.49 -10.24
C ILE A 15 6.26 -6.35 -9.41
N MET A 16 7.03 -5.77 -8.47
CA MET A 16 6.59 -4.64 -7.66
C MET A 16 6.24 -3.42 -8.52
N GLY A 17 7.05 -3.13 -9.54
CA GLY A 17 6.77 -2.07 -10.51
C GLY A 17 5.43 -2.27 -11.21
N VAL A 18 5.15 -3.46 -11.72
CA VAL A 18 3.87 -3.79 -12.35
C VAL A 18 2.70 -3.63 -11.37
N ILE A 19 2.83 -4.16 -10.14
CA ILE A 19 1.80 -4.04 -9.11
C ILE A 19 1.48 -2.57 -8.81
N TYR A 20 2.50 -1.72 -8.71
CA TYR A 20 2.32 -0.29 -8.48
C TYR A 20 1.71 0.43 -9.68
N SER A 21 2.15 0.13 -10.90
CA SER A 21 1.54 0.70 -12.11
C SER A 21 0.05 0.35 -12.21
N VAL A 22 -0.32 -0.91 -11.95
CA VAL A 22 -1.72 -1.36 -11.98
C VAL A 22 -2.54 -0.68 -10.87
N ASN A 23 -2.00 -0.55 -9.66
CA ASN A 23 -2.68 0.16 -8.57
C ASN A 23 -2.95 1.63 -8.92
N LEU A 24 -1.94 2.36 -9.42
CA LEU A 24 -2.06 3.76 -9.77
C LEU A 24 -3.01 3.97 -10.96
N ALA A 25 -2.92 3.13 -12.00
CA ALA A 25 -3.83 3.17 -13.13
C ALA A 25 -5.28 2.89 -12.70
N GLY A 26 -5.49 1.83 -11.90
CA GLY A 26 -6.81 1.49 -11.37
C GLY A 26 -7.41 2.59 -10.51
N PHE A 27 -6.59 3.24 -9.67
CA PHE A 27 -7.01 4.41 -8.89
C PHE A 27 -7.43 5.56 -9.81
N TYR A 28 -6.61 5.90 -10.80
CA TYR A 28 -6.92 6.95 -11.78
C TYR A 28 -8.25 6.68 -12.51
N TYR A 29 -8.42 5.48 -13.09
CA TYR A 29 -9.67 5.12 -13.77
C TYR A 29 -10.87 5.17 -12.83
N ARG A 30 -10.72 4.68 -11.58
CA ARG A 30 -11.79 4.75 -10.58
C ARG A 30 -12.22 6.19 -10.31
N THR A 31 -11.29 7.13 -10.17
CA THR A 31 -11.63 8.55 -9.94
C THR A 31 -12.41 9.14 -11.11
N LYS A 32 -12.00 8.82 -12.34
CA LYS A 32 -12.59 9.34 -13.58
C LYS A 32 -13.98 8.77 -13.85
N ASP A 33 -14.12 7.45 -13.73
CA ASP A 33 -15.36 6.74 -14.02
C ASP A 33 -16.44 7.01 -12.97
N SER A 34 -16.04 7.15 -11.71
CA SER A 34 -16.97 7.38 -10.59
C SER A 34 -17.36 8.85 -10.41
N LYS A 35 -16.86 9.76 -11.26
CA LYS A 35 -17.03 11.22 -11.15
C LYS A 35 -16.72 11.75 -9.74
N ILE A 36 -15.73 11.14 -9.07
CA ILE A 36 -15.33 11.56 -7.73
C ILE A 36 -14.64 12.92 -7.86
N GLN A 37 -15.18 13.93 -7.19
CA GLN A 37 -14.51 15.22 -7.09
C GLN A 37 -13.32 15.09 -6.14
N MET A 38 -12.13 14.90 -6.71
CA MET A 38 -10.89 14.82 -5.97
C MET A 38 -10.39 16.22 -5.62
N THR A 39 -10.73 16.68 -4.42
CA THR A 39 -10.10 17.87 -3.83
C THR A 39 -8.65 17.58 -3.46
N TRP A 40 -7.85 18.63 -3.27
CA TRP A 40 -6.45 18.51 -2.84
C TRP A 40 -6.28 17.63 -1.58
N TRP A 41 -7.18 17.75 -0.60
CA TRP A 41 -7.16 16.94 0.62
C TRP A 41 -7.45 15.45 0.36
N LYS A 42 -8.40 15.15 -0.53
CA LYS A 42 -8.70 13.77 -0.93
C LYS A 42 -7.51 13.11 -1.61
N TRP A 43 -6.77 13.85 -2.45
CA TRP A 43 -5.50 13.41 -3.02
C TRP A 43 -4.44 13.16 -1.94
N LEU A 44 -4.23 14.12 -1.06
CA LEU A 44 -3.23 14.02 0.01
C LEU A 44 -3.49 12.80 0.91
N PHE A 45 -4.72 12.60 1.36
CA PHE A 45 -5.07 11.44 2.19
C PHE A 45 -4.93 10.12 1.45
N SER A 46 -5.24 10.08 0.14
CA SER A 46 -5.06 8.86 -0.65
C SER A 46 -3.59 8.48 -0.81
N VAL A 47 -2.71 9.47 -1.07
CA VAL A 47 -1.27 9.25 -1.16
C VAL A 47 -0.68 8.86 0.19
N LEU A 48 -1.05 9.55 1.27
CA LEU A 48 -0.58 9.22 2.63
C LEU A 48 -1.00 7.82 3.04
N TRP A 49 -2.24 7.45 2.77
CA TRP A 49 -2.74 6.11 3.04
C TRP A 49 -1.97 5.05 2.25
N PHE A 50 -1.74 5.29 0.95
CA PHE A 50 -1.01 4.38 0.07
C PHE A 50 0.45 4.21 0.50
N ILE A 51 1.15 5.29 0.84
CA ILE A 51 2.53 5.21 1.36
C ILE A 51 2.54 4.45 2.68
N GLY A 52 1.61 4.76 3.59
CA GLY A 52 1.56 4.15 4.91
C GLY A 52 1.33 2.63 4.86
N ILE A 53 0.40 2.14 4.03
CA ILE A 53 0.20 0.69 3.88
C ILE A 53 1.45 0.00 3.30
N ASN A 54 2.17 0.65 2.39
CA ASN A 54 3.43 0.13 1.86
C ASN A 54 4.52 0.05 2.93
N VAL A 55 4.61 1.03 3.84
CA VAL A 55 5.53 0.99 4.98
C VAL A 55 5.18 -0.16 5.92
N VAL A 56 3.89 -0.39 6.20
CA VAL A 56 3.46 -1.53 7.04
C VAL A 56 3.86 -2.86 6.41
N ILE A 57 3.62 -3.03 5.11
CA ILE A 57 3.99 -4.23 4.37
C ILE A 57 5.51 -4.40 4.38
N ALA A 58 6.26 -3.38 3.97
CA ALA A 58 7.73 -3.44 3.91
C ALA A 58 8.36 -3.70 5.28
N GLY A 59 7.88 -3.03 6.33
CA GLY A 59 8.33 -3.24 7.71
C GLY A 59 8.01 -4.65 8.22
N GLY A 60 6.79 -5.14 7.97
CA GLY A 60 6.38 -6.49 8.30
C GLY A 60 7.26 -7.57 7.67
N PHE A 61 7.49 -7.47 6.36
CA PHE A 61 8.36 -8.40 5.63
C PHE A 61 9.84 -8.27 6.01
N THR A 62 10.27 -7.09 6.48
CA THR A 62 11.63 -6.91 7.02
C THR A 62 11.79 -7.72 8.30
N LEU A 63 10.86 -7.59 9.25
CA LEU A 63 10.87 -8.36 10.50
C LEU A 63 10.75 -9.87 10.26
N PHE A 64 9.95 -10.29 9.28
CA PHE A 64 9.90 -11.69 8.86
C PHE A 64 11.24 -12.19 8.29
N GLY A 65 11.98 -11.32 7.59
CA GLY A 65 13.31 -11.64 7.08
C GLY A 65 14.40 -11.71 8.17
N GLU A 66 14.20 -11.05 9.30
CA GLU A 66 15.12 -11.01 10.45
C GLU A 66 14.86 -12.13 11.47
N ASN A 67 14.07 -13.16 11.10
CA ASN A 67 13.63 -14.26 11.98
C ASN A 67 12.75 -13.83 13.16
N GLU A 68 12.26 -12.58 13.18
CA GLU A 68 11.38 -12.04 14.21
C GLU A 68 9.90 -12.22 13.82
N MET A 69 9.49 -13.48 13.59
CA MET A 69 8.17 -13.81 13.05
C MET A 69 7.02 -13.27 13.91
N ARG A 70 7.13 -13.36 15.25
CA ARG A 70 6.10 -12.84 16.16
C ARG A 70 5.99 -11.33 16.05
N ALA A 71 7.11 -10.60 16.07
CA ALA A 71 7.11 -9.15 15.94
C ALA A 71 6.54 -8.70 14.59
N GLY A 72 6.92 -9.37 13.50
CA GLY A 72 6.36 -9.10 12.17
C GLY A 72 4.85 -9.33 12.09
N LEU A 73 4.33 -10.38 12.74
CA LEU A 73 2.89 -10.66 12.80
C LEU A 73 2.15 -9.60 13.61
N TYR A 74 2.67 -9.22 14.77
CA TYR A 74 2.05 -8.16 15.58
C TYR A 74 2.10 -6.80 14.89
N PHE A 75 3.23 -6.45 14.27
CA PHE A 75 3.40 -5.21 13.54
C PHE A 75 2.45 -5.14 12.35
N THR A 76 2.49 -6.15 11.47
CA THR A 76 1.64 -6.19 10.28
C THR A 76 0.17 -6.34 10.63
N GLY A 77 -0.16 -7.13 11.67
CA GLY A 77 -1.52 -7.31 12.13
C GLY A 77 -2.11 -6.02 12.68
N LEU A 78 -1.45 -5.41 13.68
CA LEU A 78 -1.95 -4.19 14.32
C LEU A 78 -2.02 -3.02 13.35
N PHE A 79 -0.90 -2.67 12.71
CA PHE A 79 -0.86 -1.53 11.80
C PHE A 79 -1.62 -1.82 10.51
N GLY A 80 -1.61 -3.06 10.02
CA GLY A 80 -2.38 -3.45 8.84
C GLY A 80 -3.88 -3.30 9.06
N ILE A 81 -4.41 -3.75 10.21
CA ILE A 81 -5.82 -3.55 10.56
C ILE A 81 -6.15 -2.06 10.64
N ILE A 82 -5.31 -1.24 11.28
CA ILE A 82 -5.50 0.22 11.36
C ILE A 82 -5.57 0.83 9.96
N PHE A 83 -4.63 0.49 9.07
CA PHE A 83 -4.65 1.01 7.71
C PHE A 83 -5.83 0.47 6.88
N ILE A 84 -6.30 -0.75 7.10
CA ILE A 84 -7.54 -1.24 6.47
C ILE A 84 -8.74 -0.39 6.91
N ILE A 85 -8.88 -0.11 8.20
CA ILE A 85 -9.96 0.74 8.73
C ILE A 85 -9.87 2.15 8.13
N LEU A 86 -8.67 2.74 8.11
CA LEU A 86 -8.44 4.04 7.47
C LEU A 86 -8.75 4.01 5.97
N GLY A 87 -8.49 2.90 5.29
CA GLY A 87 -8.80 2.72 3.87
C GLY A 87 -10.30 2.70 3.60
N VAL A 88 -11.07 2.01 4.45
CA VAL A 88 -12.54 2.04 4.41
C VAL A 88 -13.06 3.45 4.71
N GLY A 89 -12.48 4.13 5.70
CA GLY A 89 -12.81 5.52 6.02
C GLY A 89 -12.53 6.47 4.85
N LEU A 90 -11.36 6.34 4.22
CA LEU A 90 -10.98 7.10 3.04
C LEU A 90 -11.94 6.81 1.88
N TRP A 91 -12.29 5.55 1.63
CA TRP A 91 -13.24 5.21 0.57
C TRP A 91 -14.60 5.89 0.78
N ARG A 92 -15.10 5.94 2.02
CA ARG A 92 -16.32 6.69 2.36
C ARG A 92 -16.14 8.19 2.12
N LEU A 93 -15.04 8.77 2.58
CA LEU A 93 -14.71 10.18 2.40
C LEU A 93 -14.64 10.58 0.92
N LEU A 94 -14.06 9.72 0.08
CA LEU A 94 -13.97 9.95 -1.37
C LEU A 94 -15.36 10.00 -2.02
N ASN A 95 -16.28 9.14 -1.58
CA ASN A 95 -17.64 9.06 -2.08
C ASN A 95 -18.60 10.10 -1.47
N THR A 96 -18.20 10.79 -0.40
CA THR A 96 -18.95 11.95 0.10
C THR A 96 -18.85 13.09 -0.92
N ARG A 97 -20.01 13.52 -1.41
CA ARG A 97 -20.16 14.56 -2.45
C ARG A 97 -19.49 15.85 -2.04
#